data_AF-A0A0N1L2J7-F1
#
_entry.id   AF-A0A0N1L2J7-F1
#
_cell.length_a   1.000
_cell.length_b   1.000
_cell.length_c   1.000
_cell.angle_alpha   90.00
_cell.angle_beta   90.00
_cell.angle_gamma   90.00
#
_symmetry.space_group_name_H-M   'P 1'
#
loop_
_entity.id
_entity.type
_entity.pdbx_description
1 polymer ?
#
loop_
_entity_poly.entity_id
_entity_poly.type
_entity_poly.pdbx_seq_one_letter_code
_entity_poly.pdbx_strand_id
1 'polypeptide(L)'
;MNTLARTGLLPATPETPAEPTVPWWRLPIVWMVIGGPAVVVVASFVTLTLAIQNPDPVLARPAAKNKAEQPAVQGRNHAATPEQR
;
A
#
# COMPACT_ATOMS: atom_id res chain seq x y z
N MET A 1 -5.46 33.02 -75.29
CA MET A 1 -5.54 33.04 -73.81
C MET A 1 -5.91 31.65 -73.34
N ASN A 2 -4.93 30.80 -73.01
CA ASN A 2 -5.19 29.53 -72.35
C ASN A 2 -4.67 29.63 -70.92
N THR A 3 -5.64 29.74 -70.01
CA THR A 3 -5.49 29.89 -68.57
C THR A 3 -4.78 28.66 -68.00
N LEU A 4 -3.62 28.87 -67.38
CA LEU A 4 -2.87 27.83 -66.67
C LEU A 4 -3.63 27.45 -65.40
N ALA A 5 -4.39 26.36 -65.46
CA ALA A 5 -4.86 25.67 -64.26
C ALA A 5 -3.64 25.04 -63.57
N ARG A 6 -2.96 25.83 -62.74
CA ARG A 6 -1.95 25.36 -61.79
C ARG A 6 -2.69 24.66 -60.65
N THR A 7 -3.02 23.39 -60.87
CA THR A 7 -3.47 22.46 -59.82
C THR A 7 -2.33 22.30 -58.82
N GLY A 8 -2.48 22.88 -57.64
CA GLY A 8 -1.57 22.66 -56.53
C GLY A 8 -1.68 21.21 -56.05
N LEU A 9 -0.67 20.39 -56.38
CA LEU A 9 -0.39 19.13 -55.71
C LEU A 9 0.02 19.46 -54.27
N LEU A 10 -0.89 19.32 -53.32
CA LEU A 10 -0.49 19.21 -51.92
C LEU A 10 0.35 17.94 -51.77
N PRO A 11 1.48 17.96 -51.06
CA PRO A 11 2.20 16.73 -50.77
C PRO A 11 1.27 15.81 -49.99
N ALA A 12 1.08 14.58 -50.47
CA ALA A 12 0.43 13.55 -49.68
C ALA A 12 1.22 13.41 -48.38
N THR A 13 0.57 13.67 -47.25
CA THR A 13 1.11 13.36 -45.93
C THR A 13 1.50 11.89 -45.95
N PRO A 14 2.72 11.48 -45.53
CA PRO A 14 3.04 10.07 -45.43
C PRO A 14 2.01 9.43 -44.48
N GLU A 15 1.20 8.53 -45.02
CA GLU A 15 0.32 7.67 -44.22
C GLU A 15 1.25 6.80 -43.37
N THR A 16 1.44 7.14 -42.09
CA THR A 16 2.20 6.29 -41.16
C THR A 16 1.53 4.91 -41.15
N PRO A 17 2.24 3.83 -41.49
CA PRO A 17 1.67 2.49 -41.43
C PRO A 17 1.10 2.24 -40.03
N ALA A 18 -0.16 1.79 -39.95
CA ALA A 18 -0.77 1.42 -38.69
C ALA A 18 0.02 0.24 -38.10
N GLU A 19 0.78 0.48 -37.02
CA GLU A 19 1.52 -0.59 -36.37
C GLU A 19 0.54 -1.60 -35.75
N PRO A 20 0.81 -2.91 -35.89
CA PRO A 20 -0.03 -3.94 -35.28
C PRO A 20 -0.01 -3.79 -33.75
N THR A 21 -1.16 -3.52 -33.16
CA THR A 21 -1.29 -3.34 -31.71
C THR A 21 -1.17 -4.68 -30.99
N VAL A 22 -0.15 -4.82 -30.12
CA VAL A 22 0.01 -6.02 -29.29
C VAL A 22 -0.98 -5.97 -28.13
N PRO A 23 -1.78 -7.03 -27.88
CA PRO A 23 -2.64 -7.08 -26.71
C PRO A 23 -1.84 -6.93 -25.40
N TRP A 24 -2.26 -6.00 -24.55
CA TRP A 24 -1.51 -5.56 -23.36
C TRP A 24 -1.16 -6.69 -22.38
N TRP A 25 -2.04 -7.68 -22.23
CA TRP A 25 -1.84 -8.83 -21.33
C TRP A 25 -0.69 -9.77 -21.75
N ARG A 26 -0.20 -9.65 -22.99
CA ARG A 26 0.97 -10.40 -23.50
C ARG A 26 2.29 -9.76 -23.11
N LEU A 27 2.28 -8.49 -22.71
CA LEU A 27 3.50 -7.75 -22.38
C LEU A 27 3.93 -8.08 -20.95
N PRO A 28 5.17 -8.55 -20.72
CA PRO A 28 5.63 -8.93 -19.38
C PRO A 28 5.69 -7.75 -18.39
N ILE A 29 5.87 -6.52 -18.90
CA ILE A 29 5.89 -5.30 -18.08
C ILE A 29 4.57 -5.08 -17.31
N VAL A 30 3.43 -5.46 -17.90
CA VAL A 30 2.12 -5.34 -17.26
C VAL A 30 2.06 -6.17 -15.98
N TRP A 31 2.59 -7.40 -16.04
CA TRP A 31 2.63 -8.28 -14.88
C TRP A 31 3.58 -7.79 -13.79
N MET A 32 4.68 -7.10 -14.14
CA MET A 32 5.55 -6.47 -13.14
C MET A 32 4.85 -5.33 -12.40
N VAL A 33 4.08 -4.52 -13.13
CA VAL A 33 3.33 -3.39 -12.55
C VAL A 33 2.18 -3.86 -11.67
N ILE A 34 1.43 -4.88 -12.11
CA ILE A 34 0.31 -5.45 -11.33
C ILE A 34 0.83 -6.33 -10.18
N GLY A 35 1.95 -7.02 -10.40
CA GLY A 35 2.53 -7.97 -9.46
C GLY A 35 2.94 -7.32 -8.13
N GLY A 36 3.60 -6.16 -8.16
CA GLY A 36 4.00 -5.44 -6.95
C GLY A 36 2.83 -5.18 -5.98
N PRO A 37 1.77 -4.45 -6.42
CA PRO A 37 0.58 -4.24 -5.62
C PRO A 37 -0.15 -5.54 -5.24
N ALA A 38 -0.26 -6.50 -6.15
CA ALA A 38 -0.91 -7.77 -5.86
C ALA A 38 -0.23 -8.54 -4.71
N VAL A 39 1.11 -8.55 -4.69
CA VAL A 39 1.89 -9.17 -3.61
C VAL A 39 1.64 -8.48 -2.27
N VAL A 40 1.56 -7.16 -2.22
CA VAL A 40 1.28 -6.40 -0.98
C VAL A 40 -0.11 -6.75 -0.43
N VAL A 41 -1.11 -6.86 -1.30
CA VAL A 41 -2.47 -7.25 -0.89
C VAL A 41 -2.45 -8.65 -0.28
N VAL A 42 -1.82 -9.62 -0.94
CA VAL A 42 -1.66 -10.99 -0.41
C VAL A 42 -0.93 -10.99 0.93
N ALA A 43 0.19 -10.26 1.04
CA ALA A 43 0.97 -10.16 2.28
C ALA A 43 0.16 -9.56 3.45
N SER A 44 -0.72 -8.61 3.16
CA SER A 44 -1.62 -8.00 4.15
C SER A 44 -2.60 -9.04 4.71
N PHE A 45 -3.18 -9.88 3.85
CA PHE A 45 -4.04 -10.98 4.29
C PHE A 45 -3.27 -12.03 5.09
N VAL A 46 -2.07 -12.41 4.66
CA VAL A 46 -1.22 -13.34 5.42
C VAL A 46 -0.97 -12.80 6.83
N THR A 47 -0.61 -11.53 6.95
CA THR A 47 -0.38 -10.87 8.25
C THR A 47 -1.64 -10.87 9.10
N LEU A 48 -2.79 -10.54 8.51
CA LEU A 48 -4.09 -10.59 9.19
C LEU A 48 -4.42 -12.00 9.68
N THR A 49 -4.21 -13.02 8.85
CA THR A 49 -4.47 -14.42 9.23
C THR A 49 -3.60 -14.87 10.39
N LEU A 50 -2.31 -14.49 10.40
CA LEU A 50 -1.39 -14.78 11.51
C LEU A 50 -1.86 -14.13 12.81
N ALA A 51 -2.29 -12.87 12.76
CA ALA A 51 -2.77 -12.13 13.92
C ALA A 51 -4.04 -12.73 14.53
N ILE A 52 -4.96 -13.26 13.70
CA ILE A 52 -6.18 -13.90 14.18
C ILE A 52 -5.89 -15.29 14.77
N GLN A 53 -5.00 -16.06 14.15
CA GLN A 53 -4.73 -17.44 14.54
C GLN A 53 -3.88 -17.56 15.80
N ASN A 54 -2.93 -16.65 16.00
CA ASN A 54 -1.99 -16.68 17.13
C ASN A 54 -2.02 -15.35 17.89
N PRO A 55 -3.13 -15.04 18.58
CA PRO A 55 -3.18 -13.86 19.42
C PRO A 55 -2.18 -14.03 20.58
N ASP A 56 -1.32 -13.04 20.78
CA ASP A 56 -0.40 -13.02 21.92
C ASP A 56 -1.22 -12.97 23.23
N PRO A 57 -1.17 -14.02 24.08
CA PRO A 57 -2.00 -14.08 25.27
C PRO A 57 -1.61 -12.96 26.24
N VAL A 58 -2.60 -12.22 26.71
CA VAL A 58 -2.39 -11.22 27.76
C VAL A 58 -1.91 -11.94 29.02
N LEU A 59 -0.64 -11.74 29.37
CA LEU A 59 -0.07 -12.27 30.60
C LEU A 59 -0.78 -11.66 31.80
N ALA A 60 -1.44 -12.49 32.60
CA ALA A 60 -2.03 -12.07 33.86
C ALA A 60 -0.90 -11.62 34.80
N ARG A 61 -0.83 -10.32 35.07
CA ARG A 61 0.12 -9.78 36.05
C ARG A 61 -0.41 -10.08 37.45
N PRO A 62 0.37 -10.73 38.33
CA PRO A 62 -0.04 -10.91 39.72
C PRO A 62 -0.27 -9.55 40.37
N ALA A 63 -1.33 -9.44 41.18
CA ALA A 63 -1.58 -8.23 41.96
C ALA A 63 -0.38 -7.96 42.88
N ALA A 64 0.09 -6.71 42.90
CA ALA A 64 1.15 -6.29 43.81
C ALA A 64 0.70 -6.54 45.25
N LYS A 65 1.49 -7.27 46.04
CA LYS A 65 1.11 -7.61 47.42
C LYS A 65 1.31 -6.42 48.37
N ASN A 66 2.13 -5.46 47.97
CA ASN A 66 2.47 -4.27 48.73
C ASN A 66 2.78 -3.09 47.79
N LYS A 67 2.84 -1.88 48.35
CA LYS A 67 3.08 -0.62 47.59
C LYS A 67 4.43 -0.64 46.83
N ALA A 68 5.42 -1.39 47.32
CA ALA A 68 6.75 -1.49 46.72
C ALA A 68 6.79 -2.37 45.46
N GLU A 69 5.87 -3.33 45.33
CA GLU A 69 5.72 -4.19 44.15
C GLU A 69 4.84 -3.58 43.05
N GLN A 70 4.31 -2.36 43.26
CA GLN A 70 3.52 -1.70 42.24
C GLN A 70 4.38 -1.32 41.02
N PRO A 71 3.84 -1.45 39.79
CA PRO A 71 4.55 -1.02 38.59
C PRO A 71 5.02 0.43 38.70
N ALA A 72 6.24 0.72 38.24
CA ALA A 72 6.84 2.05 38.34
C ALA A 72 5.95 3.16 37.78
N VAL A 73 5.14 2.87 36.75
CA VAL A 73 4.18 3.81 36.17
C VAL A 73 3.01 4.10 37.13
N GLN A 74 2.52 3.12 37.89
CA GLN A 74 1.42 3.30 38.86
C GLN A 74 1.91 3.93 40.18
N GLY A 75 3.10 3.55 40.65
CA GLY A 75 3.67 4.04 41.91
C GLY A 75 3.97 5.55 41.90
N ARG A 76 4.40 6.10 40.77
CA ARG A 76 4.70 7.54 40.65
C ARG A 76 3.45 8.42 40.80
N ASN A 77 2.31 7.96 40.30
CA ASN A 77 1.04 8.72 40.35
C ASN A 77 0.41 8.67 41.76
N HIS A 78 0.54 7.55 42.47
CA HIS A 78 0.03 7.42 43.84
C HIS A 78 0.91 8.12 44.89
N ALA A 79 2.20 8.32 44.62
CA ALA A 79 3.09 9.10 45.51
C ALA A 79 2.74 10.59 45.55
N ALA A 80 2.07 11.12 44.51
CA ALA A 80 1.64 12.50 44.42
C ALA A 80 0.25 12.77 45.02
N THR A 81 -0.46 11.73 45.46
CA THR A 81 -1.80 11.87 46.06
C THR A 81 -1.65 11.87 47.59
N PRO A 82 -2.15 12.89 48.33
CA PRO A 82 -2.06 12.91 49.79
C PRO A 82 -2.91 11.79 50.39
N GLU A 83 -2.35 11.06 51.38
CA GLU A 83 -3.15 10.15 52.21
C GLU A 83 -4.12 11.00 53.06
N GLN A 84 -5.42 10.85 52.80
CA GLN A 84 -6.45 11.38 53.68
C GLN A 84 -6.39 10.58 54.98
N ARG A 85 -5.82 11.19 56.01
CA ARG A 85 -5.76 10.67 57.37
C ARG A 85 -7.02 11.03 58.13
#